data_AF-A0AAV9MAV5-F1
#
_entry.id   AF-A0AAV9MAV5-F1
#
_cell.length_a   1.000
_cell.length_b   1.000
_cell.length_c   1.000
_cell.angle_alpha   90.00
_cell.angle_beta   90.00
_cell.angle_gamma   90.00
#
_symmetry.space_group_name_H-M   'P 1'
#
loop_
_entity.id
_entity.type
_entity.pdbx_description
1 polymer ?
#
loop_
_entity_poly.entity_id
_entity_poly.type
_entity_poly.pdbx_seq_one_letter_code
_entity_poly.pdbx_strand_id
1 'polypeptide(L)'
;MMETIAEGVPVICWPFFSDQQTNCHYSCEKWGIGMEINHDVKREEVAKLVSEMMEGEKGKEMRSKAREWKMKAEEATDVGGSSFQGFLKLVKAML
;
A
#
# COMPACT_ATOMS: atom_id res chain seq x y z
N MET A 1 3.05 -3.31 4.77
CA MET A 1 2.10 -2.41 4.07
C MET A 1 2.48 -0.94 4.26
N MET A 2 2.57 -0.44 5.49
CA MET A 2 2.85 0.99 5.72
C MET A 2 4.12 1.53 5.03
N GLU A 3 5.21 0.77 5.00
CA GLU A 3 6.45 1.16 4.31
C GLU A 3 6.23 1.44 2.81
N THR A 4 5.41 0.62 2.13
CA THR A 4 5.11 0.81 0.71
C THR A 4 4.33 2.10 0.45
N ILE A 5 3.43 2.44 1.38
CA ILE A 5 2.64 3.68 1.33
C ILE A 5 3.58 4.87 1.56
N ALA A 6 4.43 4.80 2.59
CA ALA A 6 5.39 5.85 2.91
C ALA A 6 6.41 6.10 1.78
N GLU A 7 6.79 5.06 1.02
CA GLU A 7 7.71 5.20 -0.10
C GLU A 7 7.02 5.41 -1.46
N GLY A 8 5.70 5.32 -1.50
CA GLY A 8 4.93 5.50 -2.74
C GLY A 8 5.23 4.42 -3.77
N VAL A 9 5.38 3.18 -3.29
CA VAL A 9 5.68 1.99 -4.10
C VAL A 9 4.44 1.09 -4.16
N PRO A 10 3.98 0.67 -5.35
CA PRO A 10 2.90 -0.31 -5.47
C PRO A 10 3.40 -1.72 -5.13
N VAL A 11 2.48 -2.63 -4.79
CA VAL A 11 2.81 -3.97 -4.28
C VAL A 11 2.19 -5.08 -5.11
N ILE A 12 2.91 -6.20 -5.22
CA ILE A 12 2.31 -7.47 -5.63
C ILE A 12 2.03 -8.24 -4.33
N CYS A 13 0.76 -8.56 -4.08
CA CYS A 13 0.27 -9.16 -2.86
C CYS A 13 0.24 -10.68 -2.98
N TRP A 14 0.80 -11.35 -1.97
CA TRP A 14 0.67 -12.78 -1.77
C TRP A 14 0.34 -13.05 -0.29
N PRO A 15 -0.94 -13.03 0.09
CA PRO A 15 -1.34 -13.12 1.49
C PRO A 15 -1.28 -14.56 2.02
N PHE A 16 -0.87 -14.71 3.29
CA PHE A 16 -0.76 -16.01 3.95
C PHE A 16 -1.62 -16.12 5.21
N PHE A 17 -1.45 -15.22 6.20
CA PHE A 17 -2.10 -15.35 7.51
C PHE A 17 -2.46 -14.00 8.14
N SER A 18 -3.20 -14.05 9.25
CA SER A 18 -3.65 -12.86 10.00
C SER A 18 -4.51 -11.95 9.12
N ASP A 19 -4.20 -10.67 9.10
CA ASP A 19 -4.86 -9.59 8.39
C ASP A 19 -4.33 -9.40 6.96
N GLN A 20 -3.42 -10.27 6.49
CA GLN A 20 -2.81 -10.12 5.17
C GLN A 20 -3.84 -10.20 4.04
N GLN A 21 -4.87 -11.04 4.16
CA GLN A 21 -5.97 -11.12 3.19
C GLN A 21 -6.73 -9.79 3.11
N THR A 22 -7.00 -9.17 4.27
CA THR A 22 -7.65 -7.86 4.33
C THR A 22 -6.76 -6.77 3.74
N ASN A 23 -5.47 -6.76 4.08
CA ASN A 23 -4.51 -5.81 3.52
C ASN A 23 -4.38 -5.97 1.99
N CYS A 24 -4.37 -7.20 1.48
CA CYS A 24 -4.39 -7.50 0.06
C CYS A 24 -5.63 -6.89 -0.61
N HIS A 25 -6.82 -7.22 -0.10
CA HIS A 25 -8.08 -6.69 -0.62
C HIS A 25 -8.11 -5.16 -0.65
N TYR A 26 -7.70 -4.50 0.43
CA TYR A 26 -7.64 -3.03 0.47
C TYR A 26 -6.64 -2.47 -0.54
N SER A 27 -5.45 -3.06 -0.65
CA SER A 27 -4.43 -2.60 -1.60
C SER A 27 -4.89 -2.71 -3.07
N CYS A 28 -5.58 -3.79 -3.43
CA CYS A 28 -6.07 -4.05 -4.78
C CYS A 28 -7.33 -3.23 -5.09
N GLU A 29 -8.35 -3.28 -4.22
CA GLU A 29 -9.70 -2.81 -4.53
C GLU A 29 -10.01 -1.40 -4.01
N LYS A 30 -9.33 -0.93 -2.96
CA LYS A 30 -9.64 0.36 -2.32
C LYS A 30 -8.58 1.41 -2.58
N TRP A 31 -7.32 1.06 -2.42
CA TRP A 31 -6.20 1.98 -2.60
C TRP A 31 -5.70 1.99 -4.04
N GLY A 32 -5.91 0.88 -4.76
CA GLY A 32 -5.50 0.73 -6.16
C GLY A 32 -3.98 0.76 -6.33
N ILE A 33 -3.24 0.21 -5.37
CA ILE A 33 -1.78 0.13 -5.36
C ILE A 33 -1.28 -1.33 -5.39
N GLY A 34 -2.19 -2.30 -5.53
CA GLY A 34 -1.91 -3.72 -5.39
C GLY A 34 -2.34 -4.56 -6.59
N MET A 35 -1.55 -5.59 -6.93
CA MET A 35 -1.98 -6.74 -7.74
C MET A 35 -1.84 -8.02 -6.93
N GLU A 36 -2.82 -8.92 -6.97
CA GLU A 36 -2.77 -10.17 -6.20
C GLU A 36 -2.22 -11.34 -7.03
N ILE A 37 -1.36 -12.15 -6.41
CA ILE A 37 -0.93 -13.44 -6.96
C ILE A 37 -2.07 -14.45 -6.81
N ASN A 38 -2.35 -15.19 -7.87
CA ASN A 38 -3.30 -16.29 -7.86
C ASN A 38 -2.96 -17.34 -6.78
N HIS A 39 -3.99 -17.96 -6.18
CA HIS A 39 -3.81 -19.05 -5.22
C HIS A 39 -3.04 -20.25 -5.79
N ASP A 40 -3.18 -20.53 -7.09
CA ASP A 40 -2.37 -21.51 -7.80
C ASP A 40 -1.11 -20.84 -8.37
N VAL A 41 -0.06 -20.76 -7.54
CA VAL A 41 1.15 -19.98 -7.84
C VAL A 41 1.98 -20.66 -8.93
N LYS A 42 1.93 -20.08 -10.14
CA LYS A 42 2.74 -20.52 -11.29
C LYS A 42 3.77 -19.48 -11.68
N ARG A 43 4.97 -19.94 -12.05
CA ARG A 43 6.09 -19.08 -12.46
C ARG A 43 5.68 -18.09 -13.56
N GLU A 44 4.94 -18.56 -14.55
CA GLU A 44 4.52 -17.77 -15.71
C GLU A 44 3.51 -16.69 -15.32
N GLU A 45 2.64 -16.96 -14.35
CA GLU A 45 1.67 -15.98 -13.84
C GLU A 45 2.37 -14.91 -13.00
N VAL A 46 3.30 -15.30 -12.14
CA VAL A 46 4.12 -14.36 -11.37
C VAL A 46 4.97 -13.48 -12.29
N ALA A 47 5.61 -14.06 -13.31
CA ALA A 47 6.39 -13.31 -14.28
C ALA A 47 5.54 -12.26 -15.01
N LYS A 48 4.31 -12.60 -15.41
CA LYS A 48 3.38 -11.64 -16.03
C LYS A 48 3.01 -10.50 -15.09
N LEU A 49 2.71 -10.79 -13.82
CA LEU A 49 2.41 -9.76 -12.82
C LEU A 49 3.59 -8.83 -12.59
N VAL A 50 4.81 -9.38 -12.50
CA VAL A 50 6.04 -8.57 -12.38
C VAL A 50 6.25 -7.69 -13.61
N SER A 51 6.13 -8.24 -14.82
CA SER A 51 6.24 -7.45 -16.06
C SER A 51 5.18 -6.34 -16.14
N GLU A 52 3.92 -6.64 -15.83
CA GLU A 52 2.85 -5.63 -15.82
C GLU A 52 3.07 -4.56 -14.74
N MET A 53 3.52 -4.97 -13.54
CA MET A 53 3.84 -4.03 -12.47
C MET A 53 5.00 -3.12 -12.86
N MET A 54 6.05 -3.62 -13.50
CA MET A 54 7.24 -2.84 -13.81
C MET A 54 7.04 -1.93 -15.04
N GLU A 55 6.52 -2.49 -16.14
CA GLU A 55 6.53 -1.84 -17.45
C GLU A 55 5.13 -1.57 -18.03
N GLY A 56 4.12 -2.31 -17.57
CA GLY A 56 2.75 -2.24 -18.04
C GLY A 56 1.99 -0.97 -17.64
N GLU A 57 0.88 -0.71 -18.33
CA GLU A 57 0.04 0.46 -18.07
C GLU A 57 -0.61 0.40 -16.69
N LYS A 58 -1.05 -0.77 -16.22
CA LYS A 58 -1.60 -0.89 -14.86
C LYS A 58 -0.53 -0.60 -13.82
N GLY A 59 0.70 -1.06 -14.03
CA GLY A 59 1.82 -0.74 -13.14
C GLY A 59 2.12 0.77 -13.07
N LYS A 60 2.03 1.48 -14.21
CA LYS A 60 2.17 2.94 -14.25
C LYS A 60 1.07 3.64 -13.47
N GLU A 61 -0.19 3.24 -13.65
CA GLU A 61 -1.33 3.79 -12.90
C GLU A 61 -1.18 3.56 -11.39
N MET A 62 -0.79 2.35 -10.98
CA MET A 62 -0.59 2.01 -9.57
C MET A 62 0.58 2.78 -8.94
N ARG A 63 1.68 3.02 -9.67
CA ARG A 63 2.76 3.92 -9.21
C ARG A 63 2.29 5.35 -9.00
N SER A 64 1.41 5.87 -9.88
CA SER A 64 0.82 7.20 -9.69
C SER A 64 0.00 7.24 -8.40
N LYS A 65 -0.91 6.28 -8.20
CA LYS A 65 -1.71 6.16 -6.98
C LYS A 65 -0.86 5.99 -5.72
N ALA A 66 0.21 5.20 -5.80
CA ALA A 66 1.10 4.99 -4.66
C ALA A 66 1.79 6.31 -4.25
N ARG A 67 2.19 7.15 -5.20
CA ARG A 67 2.71 8.50 -4.90
C ARG A 67 1.66 9.41 -4.25
N GLU A 68 0.40 9.35 -4.68
CA GLU A 68 -0.69 10.08 -4.02
C GLU A 68 -0.88 9.62 -2.57
N TRP A 69 -0.80 8.32 -2.31
CA TRP A 69 -0.87 7.77 -0.95
C TRP A 69 0.35 8.17 -0.09
N LYS A 70 1.55 8.25 -0.68
CA LYS A 70 2.74 8.79 -0.01
C LYS A 70 2.51 10.23 0.45
N MET A 71 2.04 11.09 -0.43
CA MET A 71 1.75 12.50 -0.09
C MET A 71 0.75 12.61 1.07
N LYS A 72 -0.31 11.79 1.07
CA LYS A 72 -1.28 11.75 2.17
C LYS A 72 -0.69 11.26 3.48
N ALA A 73 0.21 10.27 3.42
CA ALA A 73 0.89 9.76 4.62
C ALA A 73 1.85 10.81 5.21
N GLU A 74 2.60 11.50 4.35
CA GLU A 74 3.46 12.62 4.74
C GLU A 74 2.62 13.74 5.38
N GLU A 75 1.53 14.18 4.74
CA GLU A 75 0.62 15.20 5.27
C GLU A 75 0.02 14.81 6.63
N ALA A 76 -0.39 13.55 6.80
CA ALA A 76 -0.97 13.08 8.05
C ALA A 76 0.04 13.05 9.21
N THR A 77 1.32 12.81 8.91
CA THR A 77 2.38 12.63 9.91
C THR A 77 3.24 13.86 10.16
N ASP A 78 3.19 14.87 9.29
CA ASP A 78 3.88 16.15 9.46
C ASP A 78 3.38 16.95 10.68
N VAL A 79 4.12 17.97 11.07
CA VAL A 79 3.77 18.88 12.17
C VAL A 79 2.42 19.54 11.89
N GLY A 80 1.46 19.28 12.77
CA GLY A 80 0.08 19.75 12.61
C GLY A 80 -0.84 18.79 11.86
N GLY A 81 -0.30 17.73 11.26
CA GLY A 81 -1.04 16.67 10.58
C GLY A 81 -1.96 15.86 11.50
N SER A 82 -2.90 15.13 10.90
CA SER A 82 -3.96 14.45 11.65
C SER A 82 -3.45 13.36 12.60
N SER A 83 -2.48 12.54 12.17
CA SER A 83 -1.83 11.53 13.01
C SER A 83 -0.92 12.16 14.06
N PHE A 84 -0.20 13.23 13.72
CA PHE A 84 0.59 14.01 14.68
C PHE A 84 -0.29 14.55 15.82
N GLN A 85 -1.43 15.18 15.50
CA GLN A 85 -2.39 15.67 16.48
C GLN A 85 -3.04 14.54 17.29
N GLY A 86 -3.33 13.41 16.64
CA GLY A 86 -3.82 12.20 17.32
C GLY A 86 -2.83 11.70 18.37
N PHE A 87 -1.55 11.66 18.04
CA PHE A 87 -0.49 11.28 18.97
C PHE A 87 -0.35 12.27 20.14
N LEU A 88 -0.37 13.58 19.88
CA LEU A 88 -0.32 14.58 20.96
C LEU A 88 -1.51 14.46 21.94
N LYS A 89 -2.71 14.17 21.42
CA LYS A 89 -3.89 13.91 22.27
C LYS A 89 -3.70 12.68 23.15
N LEU A 90 -3.14 11.60 22.60
CA LEU A 90 -2.83 10.39 23.35
C LEU A 90 -1.83 10.67 24.49
N VAL A 91 -0.72 11.34 24.18
CA VAL A 91 0.29 11.71 25.19
C VAL A 91 -0.34 12.56 26.30
N LYS A 92 -1.16 13.55 25.94
CA LYS A 92 -1.86 14.39 26.92
C LYS A 92 -2.83 13.60 27.81
N ALA A 93 -3.44 12.53 27.30
CA ALA A 93 -4.37 11.70 28.08
C ALA A 93 -3.65 10.75 29.05
N MET A 94 -2.35 10.52 28.88
CA MET A 94 -1.51 9.67 29.73
C MET A 94 -0.75 10.45 30.81
N LEU A 95 -0.78 11.78 30.75
CA LEU A 95 -0.18 12.70 31.73
C LEU A 95 -1.28 13.30 32.62
#